data_AF-A0AAQ3Y7C7-F1
#
_entry.id   AF-A0AAQ3Y7C7-F1
#
_cell.length_a   1.000
_cell.length_b   1.000
_cell.length_c   1.000
_cell.angle_alpha   90.00
_cell.angle_beta   90.00
_cell.angle_gamma   90.00
#
_symmetry.space_group_name_H-M   'P 1'
#
loop_
_entity.id
_entity.type
_entity.pdbx_description
1 polymer ?
#
loop_
_entity_poly.entity_id
_entity_poly.type
_entity_poly.pdbx_seq_one_letter_code
_entity_poly.pdbx_strand_id
1 'polypeptide(L)'
;MVSFSVIMLFWYVFPVIVLFACNFIISTFSLTERFKVKAPDISIPFLFIGLNELSKDSYGQSIVPYMVISVLLLGICVAVFQAYYYGEILYGRYFKMFWRLVFLLSLILYAVLILLNIVHYFS
;
A
#
# COMPACT_ATOMS: atom_id res chain seq x y z
N MET A 1 18.90 -16.38 15.39
CA MET A 1 19.70 -15.74 14.32
C MET A 1 18.90 -15.90 13.04
N VAL A 2 18.28 -14.83 12.55
CA VAL A 2 17.51 -14.88 11.29
C VAL A 2 18.53 -14.98 10.16
N SER A 3 18.55 -16.10 9.44
CA SER A 3 19.42 -16.24 8.27
C SER A 3 18.98 -15.24 7.21
N PHE A 4 19.92 -14.45 6.71
CA PHE A 4 19.69 -13.54 5.60
C PHE A 4 19.36 -14.34 4.34
N SER A 5 18.07 -14.50 4.06
CA SER A 5 17.59 -15.20 2.88
C SER A 5 17.54 -14.25 1.68
N VAL A 6 18.01 -14.71 0.53
CA VAL A 6 17.96 -13.95 -0.74
C VAL A 6 16.53 -13.51 -1.07
N ILE A 7 15.52 -14.23 -0.59
CA ILE A 7 14.11 -13.88 -0.75
C ILE A 7 13.74 -12.55 -0.08
N MET A 8 14.41 -12.15 1.02
CA MET A 8 14.13 -10.88 1.70
C MET A 8 14.56 -9.67 0.86
N LEU A 9 15.68 -9.78 0.14
CA LEU A 9 16.10 -8.74 -0.80
C LEU A 9 15.07 -8.51 -1.90
N PHE A 10 14.44 -9.59 -2.38
CA PHE A 10 13.35 -9.49 -3.35
C PHE A 10 12.18 -8.68 -2.79
N TRP A 11 11.78 -8.96 -1.54
CA TRP A 11 10.71 -8.21 -0.89
C TRP A 11 11.03 -6.73 -0.71
N TYR A 12 12.29 -6.34 -0.52
CA TYR A 12 12.66 -4.91 -0.42
C TYR A 12 12.46 -4.14 -1.73
N VAL A 13 12.73 -4.79 -2.87
CA VAL A 13 12.58 -4.17 -4.20
C VAL A 13 11.13 -4.30 -4.72
N PHE A 14 10.32 -5.18 -4.12
CA PHE A 14 8.96 -5.49 -4.52
C PHE A 14 8.05 -4.25 -4.69
N PRO A 15 8.00 -3.25 -3.79
CA PRO A 15 7.14 -2.08 -3.97
C PRO A 15 7.46 -1.29 -5.24
N VAL A 16 8.75 -1.19 -5.58
CA VAL A 16 9.22 -0.50 -6.79
C VAL A 16 8.80 -1.30 -8.03
N ILE A 17 8.99 -2.62 -8.00
CA ILE A 17 8.58 -3.52 -9.09
C ILE A 17 7.07 -3.44 -9.32
N VAL A 18 6.27 -3.48 -8.26
CA VAL A 18 4.79 -3.38 -8.36
C VAL A 18 4.38 -2.07 -8.99
N LEU A 19 5.03 -0.95 -8.64
CA LEU A 19 4.73 0.35 -9.24
C LEU A 19 5.07 0.39 -10.73
N PHE A 20 6.21 -0.14 -11.13
CA PHE A 20 6.58 -0.24 -12.54
C PHE A 20 5.66 -1.17 -13.32
N ALA A 21 5.35 -2.35 -12.77
CA ALA A 21 4.43 -3.30 -13.37
C ALA A 21 3.01 -2.73 -13.52
N CYS A 22 2.48 -2.06 -12.49
CA CYS A 22 1.16 -1.43 -12.57
C CYS A 22 1.13 -0.28 -13.60
N ASN A 23 2.19 0.53 -13.69
CA ASN A 23 2.31 1.54 -14.75
C ASN A 23 2.37 0.91 -16.15
N PHE A 24 3.12 -0.18 -16.31
CA PHE A 24 3.22 -0.90 -17.58
C PHE A 24 1.89 -1.51 -18.02
N ILE A 25 1.16 -2.15 -17.10
CA ILE A 25 -0.18 -2.72 -17.37
C ILE A 25 -1.14 -1.62 -17.80
N ILE A 26 -1.16 -0.49 -17.09
CA ILE A 26 -2.08 0.61 -17.41
C ILE A 26 -1.75 1.24 -18.75
N SER A 27 -0.46 1.41 -19.06
CA SER A 27 -0.01 1.92 -20.36
C SER A 27 -0.34 0.95 -21.49
N THR A 28 -0.16 -0.35 -21.29
CA THR A 28 -0.40 -1.38 -22.31
C THR A 28 -1.89 -1.51 -22.64
N PHE A 29 -2.75 -1.45 -21.62
CA PHE A 29 -4.19 -1.60 -21.81
C PHE A 29 -4.95 -0.27 -21.96
N SER A 30 -4.25 0.88 -22.01
CA SER A 30 -4.85 2.23 -22.09
C SER A 30 -5.92 2.51 -21.01
N LEU A 31 -5.76 1.89 -19.83
CA LEU A 31 -6.75 1.94 -18.74
C LEU A 31 -6.93 3.37 -18.18
N THR A 32 -5.91 4.23 -18.34
CA THR A 32 -5.97 5.65 -17.96
C THR A 32 -7.01 6.41 -18.77
N GLU A 33 -7.12 6.14 -20.07
CA GLU A 33 -8.05 6.85 -20.97
C GLU A 33 -9.48 6.35 -20.82
N ARG A 34 -9.66 5.03 -20.67
CA ARG A 34 -10.99 4.41 -20.65
C ARG A 34 -11.69 4.47 -19.28
N PHE A 35 -10.95 4.28 -18.19
CA PHE A 35 -11.54 4.18 -16.84
C PHE A 35 -11.01 5.21 -15.84
N LYS A 36 -10.07 6.09 -16.23
CA LYS A 36 -9.44 7.11 -15.36
C LYS A 36 -8.79 6.52 -14.09
N VAL A 37 -8.43 5.24 -14.12
CA VAL A 37 -7.73 4.51 -13.05
C VAL A 37 -6.23 4.75 -13.20
N LYS A 38 -5.54 5.01 -12.09
CA LYS A 38 -4.08 5.24 -12.08
C LYS A 38 -3.33 4.06 -11.49
N ALA A 39 -2.03 3.95 -11.77
CA ALA A 39 -1.15 2.89 -11.25
C ALA A 39 -1.22 2.67 -9.73
N PRO A 40 -1.30 3.73 -8.91
CA PRO A 40 -1.48 3.60 -7.47
C PRO A 40 -2.71 2.77 -7.10
N ASP A 41 -3.81 2.91 -7.84
CA ASP A 41 -5.10 2.31 -7.50
C ASP A 41 -5.07 0.77 -7.64
N ILE A 42 -4.30 0.26 -8.61
CA ILE A 42 -4.15 -1.18 -8.87
C ILE A 42 -3.07 -1.79 -7.97
N SER A 43 -2.08 -1.00 -7.57
CA SER A 43 -0.94 -1.50 -6.77
C SER A 43 -1.30 -1.88 -5.33
N ILE A 44 -2.40 -1.38 -4.77
CA ILE A 44 -2.82 -1.61 -3.39
C ILE A 44 -2.93 -3.11 -3.03
N PRO A 45 -3.72 -3.94 -3.74
CA PRO A 45 -3.82 -5.37 -3.43
C PRO A 45 -2.46 -6.08 -3.49
N PHE A 46 -1.60 -5.72 -4.44
CA PHE A 46 -0.26 -6.29 -4.54
C PHE A 46 0.62 -5.90 -3.36
N LEU A 47 0.58 -4.63 -2.93
CA LEU A 47 1.30 -4.16 -1.75
C LEU A 47 0.82 -4.85 -0.46
N PHE A 48 -0.47 -5.17 -0.36
CA PHE A 48 -1.01 -5.94 0.77
C PHE A 48 -0.42 -7.35 0.86
N ILE A 49 -0.30 -8.03 -0.29
CA ILE A 49 0.32 -9.35 -0.36
C ILE A 49 1.79 -9.25 0.07
N GLY A 50 2.52 -8.28 -0.48
CA GLY A 50 3.93 -8.07 -0.11
C GLY A 50 4.13 -7.76 1.37
N LEU A 51 3.24 -6.96 1.98
CA LEU A 51 3.26 -6.68 3.42
C LEU A 51 3.04 -7.93 4.24
N ASN A 52 2.09 -8.77 3.84
CA ASN A 52 1.78 -10.01 4.55
C ASN A 52 2.98 -10.96 4.56
N GLU A 53 3.58 -11.21 3.40
CA GLU A 53 4.71 -12.12 3.27
C GLU A 53 5.96 -11.58 3.99
N LEU A 54 6.28 -10.29 3.83
CA LEU A 54 7.41 -9.68 4.52
C LEU A 54 7.24 -9.71 6.05
N SER A 55 6.03 -9.43 6.55
CA SER A 55 5.75 -9.44 8.00
C SER A 55 5.84 -10.83 8.62
N LYS A 56 5.32 -11.87 7.92
CA LYS A 56 5.44 -13.26 8.36
C LYS A 56 6.88 -13.74 8.40
N ASP A 57 7.67 -13.42 7.38
CA ASP A 57 9.08 -13.84 7.30
C ASP A 57 9.94 -13.14 8.35
N SER A 58 9.66 -11.85 8.62
CA SER A 58 10.44 -11.03 9.56
C SER A 58 10.08 -11.28 11.03
N TYR A 59 8.78 -11.35 11.35
CA TYR A 59 8.27 -11.30 12.73
C TYR A 59 7.38 -12.51 13.09
N GLY A 60 7.16 -13.44 12.17
CA GLY A 60 6.28 -14.60 12.38
C GLY A 60 4.79 -14.26 12.53
N GLN A 61 4.42 -12.99 12.33
CA GLN A 61 3.07 -12.48 12.53
C GLN A 61 2.62 -11.66 11.32
N SER A 62 1.34 -11.78 10.95
CA SER A 62 0.78 -11.02 9.83
C SER A 62 0.41 -9.60 10.27
N ILE A 63 0.93 -8.59 9.56
CA ILE A 63 0.59 -7.18 9.83
C ILE A 63 -0.71 -6.71 9.14
N VAL A 64 -1.32 -7.59 8.33
CA VAL A 64 -2.53 -7.29 7.57
C VAL A 64 -3.71 -6.82 8.44
N PRO A 65 -4.00 -7.41 9.63
CA PRO A 65 -5.09 -6.94 10.48
C PRO A 65 -4.91 -5.47 10.91
N TYR A 66 -3.68 -5.08 11.28
CA TYR A 66 -3.35 -3.71 11.66
C TYR A 66 -3.49 -2.74 10.47
N MET A 67 -3.14 -3.21 9.28
CA MET A 67 -3.36 -2.48 8.04
C MET A 67 -4.85 -2.24 7.77
N VAL A 68 -5.71 -3.26 7.93
CA VAL A 68 -7.16 -3.11 7.75
C VAL A 68 -7.74 -2.08 8.72
N ILE A 69 -7.36 -2.13 10.00
CA ILE A 69 -7.79 -1.14 11.00
C ILE A 69 -7.35 0.26 10.59
N SER A 70 -6.10 0.41 10.13
CA SER A 70 -5.56 1.71 9.71
C SER A 70 -6.29 2.25 8.49
N VAL A 71 -6.66 1.39 7.52
CA VAL A 71 -7.45 1.76 6.35
C VAL A 71 -8.86 2.21 6.73
N LEU A 72 -9.52 1.51 7.66
CA LEU A 72 -10.84 1.89 8.15
C LEU A 72 -10.79 3.26 8.86
N LEU A 73 -9.79 3.48 9.71
CA LEU A 73 -9.59 4.75 10.40
C LEU A 73 -9.32 5.88 9.41
N LEU A 74 -8.48 5.63 8.40
CA LEU A 74 -8.21 6.59 7.33
C LEU A 74 -9.50 6.92 6.56
N GLY A 75 -10.36 5.93 6.29
CA GLY A 75 -11.66 6.14 5.66
C GLY A 75 -12.55 7.11 6.45
N ILE A 76 -12.63 6.91 7.77
CA ILE A 76 -13.36 7.82 8.66
C ILE A 76 -12.77 9.23 8.60
N CYS A 77 -11.44 9.37 8.71
CA CYS A 77 -10.78 10.68 8.64
C CYS A 77 -11.06 11.40 7.32
N VAL A 78 -10.98 10.71 6.19
CA VAL A 78 -11.25 11.26 4.85
C VAL A 78 -12.72 11.67 4.73
N ALA A 79 -13.64 10.88 5.28
CA ALA A 79 -15.07 11.16 5.22
C ALA A 79 -15.42 12.42 6.03
N VAL A 80 -14.88 12.53 7.24
CA VAL A 80 -15.04 13.71 8.11
C VAL A 80 -14.42 14.94 7.45
N PHE A 81 -13.20 14.83 6.92
CA PHE A 81 -12.53 15.92 6.21
C PHE A 81 -13.37 16.41 5.03
N GLN A 82 -13.90 15.49 4.22
CA GLN A 82 -14.69 15.85 3.06
C GLN A 82 -16.03 16.51 3.44
N ALA A 83 -16.71 15.99 4.47
CA ALA A 83 -17.95 16.60 4.99
C ALA A 83 -17.69 18.01 5.55
N TYR A 84 -16.57 18.23 6.23
CA TYR A 84 -16.20 19.52 6.79
C TYR A 84 -15.91 20.57 5.71
N TYR A 85 -15.16 20.23 4.66
CA TYR A 85 -14.75 21.20 3.63
C TYR A 85 -15.79 21.43 2.54
N TYR A 86 -16.53 20.39 2.13
CA TYR A 86 -17.43 20.47 0.98
C TYR A 86 -18.91 20.52 1.38
N GLY A 87 -19.25 20.30 2.66
CA GLY A 87 -20.64 20.27 3.15
C GLY A 87 -21.46 19.07 2.66
N GLU A 88 -20.98 18.34 1.64
CA GLU A 88 -21.58 17.14 1.08
C GLU A 88 -20.53 16.07 0.76
N ILE A 89 -20.92 14.81 0.88
CA ILE A 89 -20.04 13.67 0.55
C ILE A 89 -20.22 13.31 -0.91
N LEU A 90 -19.38 13.88 -1.77
CA LEU A 90 -19.27 13.46 -3.17
C LEU A 90 -18.53 12.11 -3.26
N TYR A 91 -19.30 11.01 -3.32
CA TYR A 91 -18.80 9.63 -3.31
C TYR A 91 -17.69 9.34 -4.33
N GLY A 92 -17.80 9.85 -5.56
CA GLY A 92 -16.78 9.62 -6.60
C GLY A 92 -15.43 10.28 -6.29
N ARG A 93 -15.46 11.47 -5.67
CA ARG A 93 -14.24 12.17 -5.24
C ARG A 93 -13.67 11.54 -3.97
N TYR A 94 -14.55 11.18 -3.04
CA TYR A 94 -14.22 10.48 -1.81
C TYR A 94 -13.45 9.20 -2.10
N PHE A 95 -14.01 8.30 -2.92
CA PHE A 95 -13.40 7.02 -3.22
C PHE A 95 -12.03 7.19 -3.87
N LYS A 96 -11.90 8.11 -4.84
CA LYS A 96 -10.61 8.38 -5.50
C LYS A 96 -9.56 8.96 -4.54
N MET A 97 -9.95 9.78 -3.57
CA MET A 97 -9.05 10.33 -2.56
C MET A 97 -8.66 9.27 -1.53
N PHE A 98 -9.64 8.57 -0.99
CA PHE A 98 -9.47 7.46 -0.05
C PHE A 98 -8.52 6.41 -0.61
N TRP A 99 -8.78 5.93 -1.83
CA TRP A 99 -7.97 4.86 -2.44
C TRP A 99 -6.51 5.28 -2.64
N ARG A 100 -6.26 6.53 -3.03
CA ARG A 100 -4.90 7.08 -3.15
C ARG A 100 -4.18 7.23 -1.81
N LEU A 101 -4.92 7.58 -0.76
CA LEU A 101 -4.35 7.68 0.58
C LEU A 101 -4.05 6.31 1.17
N VAL A 102 -4.88 5.29 0.89
CA VAL A 102 -4.60 3.90 1.26
C VAL A 102 -3.32 3.40 0.58
N PHE A 103 -3.11 3.74 -0.70
CA PHE A 103 -1.85 3.46 -1.39
C PHE A 103 -0.64 4.13 -0.71
N LEU A 104 -0.76 5.40 -0.34
CA LEU A 104 0.30 6.13 0.34
C LEU A 104 0.62 5.53 1.71
N LEU A 105 -0.42 5.19 2.47
CA LEU A 105 -0.31 4.53 3.76
C LEU A 105 0.39 3.16 3.64
N SER A 106 -0.02 2.33 2.66
CA SER A 106 0.59 1.01 2.46
C SER A 106 2.05 1.11 2.06
N LEU A 107 2.42 2.08 1.22
CA LEU A 107 3.81 2.33 0.81
C LEU A 107 4.67 2.80 1.99
N ILE A 108 4.16 3.74 2.80
CA ILE A 108 4.87 4.22 4.00
C ILE A 108 5.07 3.07 4.99
N LEU A 109 4.02 2.29 5.27
CA LEU A 109 4.11 1.15 6.18
C LEU A 109 5.08 0.09 5.67
N TYR A 110 5.09 -0.17 4.36
CA TYR A 110 6.08 -1.07 3.75
C TYR A 110 7.51 -0.58 3.99
N ALA A 111 7.77 0.71 3.73
CA ALA A 111 9.09 1.31 3.92
C ALA A 111 9.54 1.26 5.39
N VAL A 112 8.63 1.57 6.33
CA VAL A 112 8.91 1.46 7.76
C VAL A 112 9.21 0.02 8.15
N LEU A 113 8.47 -0.96 7.62
CA LEU A 113 8.71 -2.38 7.91
C LEU A 113 10.09 -2.84 7.44
N ILE A 114 10.52 -2.41 6.24
CA ILE A 114 11.88 -2.67 5.74
C ILE A 114 12.92 -2.10 6.70
N LEU A 115 12.77 -0.82 7.11
CA LEU A 115 13.72 -0.18 8.02
C LEU A 115 13.80 -0.90 9.37
N LEU A 116 12.65 -1.30 9.94
CA LEU A 116 12.60 -2.04 11.19
C LEU A 116 13.25 -3.43 11.06
N ASN A 117 13.06 -4.13 9.93
CA ASN A 117 13.74 -5.40 9.68
C ASN A 117 15.26 -5.21 9.60
N ILE A 118 15.73 -4.19 8.86
CA ILE A 118 17.15 -3.87 8.76
C ILE A 118 17.75 -3.58 10.14
N VAL A 119 17.09 -2.75 10.96
CA VAL A 119 17.55 -2.43 12.33
C VAL A 119 17.58 -3.68 13.20
N HIS A 120 16.55 -4.53 13.14
CA HIS A 120 16.52 -5.80 13.86
C HIS A 120 17.64 -6.74 13.42
N TYR A 121 18.07 -6.70 12.15
CA TYR A 121 19.18 -7.53 11.67
C TYR A 121 20.54 -7.08 12.20
N PHE A 122 20.70 -5.77 12.45
CA PHE A 122 21.95 -5.20 12.98
C PHE A 122 22.05 -5.20 14.51
N SER A 123 20.94 -5.35 15.24
CA SER A 123 20.89 -5.43 16.70
C SER A 123 20.96 -6.87 17.21
#